data_AF-A0A8T2P9W4-F1
#
_entry.id   AF-A0A8T2P9W4-F1
#
_cell.length_a   1.000
_cell.length_b   1.000
_cell.length_c   1.000
_cell.angle_alpha   90.00
_cell.angle_beta   90.00
_cell.angle_gamma   90.00
#
_symmetry.space_group_name_H-M   'P 1'
#
loop_
_entity.id
_entity.type
_entity.pdbx_description
1 polymer ?
#
loop_
_entity_poly.entity_id
_entity_poly.type
_entity_poly.pdbx_seq_one_letter_code
_entity_poly.pdbx_strand_id
1 'polypeptide(L)'
;MNRESTNRQSVLPLRVADNRISMVNATPQSKEPGFGKLNVPKPQSSTSERRTSFFGRASGAGVPRNSNFGTFGGSEKVKDPRPLHDKTFVQQCIKQLCEFLSERSYPGTISMKCLQSPSAKDFLKIFEFIYSLLDPTFQMPTSKIEEEIPRMLRDLGYPFAFSKSSMYSVGAPHTWPQVLGALLWLIDTVKLFTSMKEQDLLFSDFSEGASEIEDGVEFNKLFLDYTSKTYNHFMQGADTFEEVDQEYIFKLKKLYDVDEALLESLAEKHRILTEEADRLEKDSQKDRLMVKRTEKLKLQTDQQKLTDFLSNLVTYKTKLEQKALGMSEELEAADLLAETLKQELARLQHVFANQRFSPADIERINREKNELQQTISTLNKNLEEAEKHVWNEEIELAKVKERAEVKLGEYHKLARKLKLIPASAENACGWDFEVKVPMDYVPSIITQYKVQIQNPLKDMISHVEEELSRFSNKKLSLEEAVEQKFLEDQHKMVDRVYKDSLQEDEAELRQLKEIVENYVAKADSL
;
A
#
# COMPACT_ATOMS: atom_id res chain seq x y z
N MET A 1 37.03 -8.24 -52.24
CA MET A 1 37.22 -7.84 -50.82
C MET A 1 35.86 -7.91 -50.13
N ASN A 2 35.83 -8.29 -48.84
CA ASN A 2 34.63 -8.51 -48.00
C ASN A 2 33.66 -9.58 -48.56
N ARG A 3 33.63 -10.84 -48.08
CA ARG A 3 33.31 -11.35 -46.73
C ARG A 3 32.05 -10.70 -46.12
N GLU A 4 30.97 -11.47 -46.04
CA GLU A 4 30.54 -12.03 -44.75
C GLU A 4 29.63 -13.26 -44.91
N SER A 5 29.52 -14.05 -43.85
CA SER A 5 28.87 -15.36 -43.81
C SER A 5 28.26 -15.58 -42.43
N THR A 6 26.94 -15.77 -42.33
CA THR A 6 26.23 -15.86 -41.05
C THR A 6 25.87 -17.31 -40.69
N ASN A 7 26.59 -17.85 -39.71
CA ASN A 7 26.29 -19.15 -39.09
C ASN A 7 25.04 -19.09 -38.21
N ARG A 8 24.28 -20.20 -38.16
CA ARG A 8 23.35 -20.47 -37.06
C ARG A 8 24.15 -21.00 -35.85
N GLN A 9 23.78 -20.58 -34.64
CA GLN A 9 24.23 -21.22 -33.40
C GLN A 9 23.06 -21.55 -32.47
N SER A 10 23.25 -22.62 -31.71
CA SER A 10 22.32 -23.23 -30.76
C SER A 10 22.52 -22.72 -29.33
N VAL A 11 21.47 -22.73 -28.51
CA VAL A 11 21.60 -22.72 -27.04
C VAL A 11 20.57 -23.66 -26.40
N LEU A 12 21.05 -24.75 -25.77
CA LEU A 12 20.41 -25.38 -24.60
C LEU A 12 21.05 -24.75 -23.35
N PRO A 13 20.41 -24.78 -22.15
CA PRO A 13 20.87 -25.78 -21.16
C PRO A 13 19.89 -26.28 -20.06
N LEU A 14 20.12 -27.54 -19.68
CA LEU A 14 20.11 -28.18 -18.34
C LEU A 14 18.85 -28.50 -17.49
N ARG A 15 19.02 -29.57 -16.68
CA ARG A 15 18.15 -30.19 -15.64
C ARG A 15 18.77 -30.04 -14.24
N VAL A 16 17.95 -29.99 -13.17
CA VAL A 16 18.12 -30.55 -11.79
C VAL A 16 16.71 -30.58 -11.12
N ALA A 17 16.44 -31.18 -9.96
CA ALA A 17 16.19 -32.57 -9.55
C ALA A 17 15.56 -32.59 -8.12
N ASP A 18 14.54 -33.45 -7.89
CA ASP A 18 14.03 -34.10 -6.64
C ASP A 18 13.65 -33.41 -5.28
N ASN A 19 12.67 -34.07 -4.61
CA ASN A 19 12.33 -34.13 -3.15
C ASN A 19 11.59 -32.92 -2.48
N ARG A 20 10.66 -33.06 -1.49
CA ARG A 20 9.90 -34.19 -0.86
C ARG A 20 8.83 -33.64 0.16
N ILE A 21 7.90 -34.49 0.67
CA ILE A 21 7.12 -34.36 1.96
C ILE A 21 5.96 -33.30 1.98
N SER A 22 4.78 -33.42 2.63
CA SER A 22 3.98 -34.53 3.24
C SER A 22 2.57 -34.01 3.70
N MET A 23 1.67 -34.91 4.15
CA MET A 23 0.39 -34.78 4.92
C MET A 23 -0.89 -35.18 4.11
N VAL A 24 -1.49 -36.39 4.28
CA VAL A 24 -2.33 -36.91 5.40
C VAL A 24 -3.79 -36.37 5.31
N ASN A 25 -4.82 -37.16 4.94
CA ASN A 25 -5.46 -38.24 5.74
C ASN A 25 -6.29 -39.26 4.90
N ALA A 26 -6.63 -40.41 5.52
CA ALA A 26 -7.68 -41.37 5.08
C ALA A 26 -8.78 -41.48 6.18
N THR A 27 -9.77 -42.39 6.26
CA THR A 27 -10.11 -43.74 5.70
C THR A 27 -11.66 -43.95 5.97
N PRO A 28 -12.34 -45.14 6.00
CA PRO A 28 -12.04 -46.54 5.61
C PRO A 28 -13.11 -47.27 4.74
N GLN A 29 -12.89 -48.57 4.55
CA GLN A 29 -13.59 -49.56 3.69
C GLN A 29 -14.84 -50.22 4.32
N SER A 30 -15.69 -50.83 3.47
CA SER A 30 -16.30 -52.18 3.65
C SER A 30 -16.62 -52.74 2.24
N LYS A 31 -16.08 -53.88 1.78
CA LYS A 31 -16.32 -55.32 2.08
C LYS A 31 -17.66 -55.88 1.54
N GLU A 32 -17.49 -56.70 0.49
CA GLU A 32 -18.37 -57.67 -0.21
C GLU A 32 -19.19 -58.67 0.66
N PRO A 33 -20.00 -59.60 0.08
CA PRO A 33 -20.44 -59.80 -1.33
C PRO A 33 -21.98 -59.94 -1.50
N GLY A 34 -22.44 -60.12 -2.74
CA GLY A 34 -23.87 -60.21 -3.07
C GLY A 34 -24.52 -61.60 -3.04
N PHE A 35 -25.86 -61.60 -3.09
CA PHE A 35 -26.75 -62.73 -3.38
C PHE A 35 -27.97 -62.20 -4.17
N GLY A 36 -28.40 -62.88 -5.23
CA GLY A 36 -29.48 -62.33 -6.07
C GLY A 36 -29.86 -63.11 -7.34
N LYS A 37 -29.82 -64.44 -7.33
CA LYS A 37 -30.52 -65.23 -8.37
C LYS A 37 -31.95 -65.50 -7.91
N LEU A 38 -32.93 -64.94 -8.60
CA LEU A 38 -34.32 -65.42 -8.57
C LEU A 38 -34.83 -65.60 -10.00
N ASN A 39 -35.49 -66.72 -10.21
CA ASN A 39 -36.03 -67.21 -11.47
C ASN A 39 -37.34 -67.95 -11.15
N VAL A 40 -38.22 -68.14 -12.14
CA VAL A 40 -39.44 -68.97 -12.08
C VAL A 40 -40.61 -68.34 -11.26
N PRO A 41 -41.92 -68.58 -11.55
CA PRO A 41 -42.54 -69.38 -12.61
C PRO A 41 -43.54 -68.64 -13.55
N LYS A 42 -43.86 -69.34 -14.64
CA LYS A 42 -45.13 -69.25 -15.37
C LYS A 42 -45.97 -70.50 -15.01
N PRO A 43 -47.27 -70.38 -14.67
CA PRO A 43 -48.22 -71.51 -14.70
C PRO A 43 -49.34 -71.23 -15.72
N GLN A 44 -49.59 -72.10 -16.70
CA GLN A 44 -50.51 -73.26 -16.67
C GLN A 44 -51.71 -72.97 -17.63
N SER A 45 -52.38 -73.94 -18.27
CA SER A 45 -52.28 -75.41 -18.23
C SER A 45 -52.97 -76.09 -19.42
N SER A 46 -52.61 -77.38 -19.58
CA SER A 46 -53.44 -78.53 -20.01
C SER A 46 -53.46 -78.80 -21.53
N THR A 47 -53.40 -80.04 -22.05
CA THR A 47 -53.60 -81.44 -21.57
C THR A 47 -52.68 -82.39 -22.39
N SER A 48 -52.42 -83.68 -22.14
CA SER A 48 -52.61 -84.63 -21.01
C SER A 48 -51.85 -85.96 -21.33
N GLU A 49 -51.12 -86.53 -20.36
CA GLU A 49 -50.96 -88.00 -20.06
C GLU A 49 -50.46 -89.02 -21.14
N ARG A 50 -49.84 -90.18 -20.85
CA ARG A 50 -49.30 -90.87 -19.63
C ARG A 50 -48.43 -92.10 -20.03
N ARG A 51 -47.36 -92.40 -19.26
CA ARG A 51 -46.85 -93.76 -18.82
C ARG A 51 -46.55 -94.87 -19.90
N THR A 52 -45.72 -95.91 -19.71
CA THR A 52 -45.04 -96.50 -18.52
C THR A 52 -43.76 -97.28 -18.90
N SER A 53 -42.87 -97.45 -17.92
CA SER A 53 -41.70 -98.37 -17.78
C SER A 53 -41.84 -99.85 -18.21
N PHE A 54 -40.74 -100.52 -18.59
CA PHE A 54 -40.05 -101.56 -17.76
C PHE A 54 -38.69 -102.09 -18.33
N PHE A 55 -37.93 -102.77 -17.45
CA PHE A 55 -36.57 -103.37 -17.54
C PHE A 55 -36.19 -104.27 -18.75
N GLY A 56 -34.88 -104.42 -19.02
CA GLY A 56 -34.34 -105.70 -19.57
C GLY A 56 -32.94 -105.75 -20.27
N ARG A 57 -31.84 -105.86 -19.49
CA ARG A 57 -30.52 -106.51 -19.77
C ARG A 57 -30.15 -106.94 -21.23
N ALA A 58 -29.02 -106.47 -21.80
CA ALA A 58 -27.66 -107.12 -21.80
C ALA A 58 -27.34 -107.82 -23.15
N SER A 59 -26.13 -107.87 -23.76
CA SER A 59 -24.76 -107.41 -23.44
C SER A 59 -23.92 -107.23 -24.73
N GLY A 60 -22.79 -106.50 -24.67
CA GLY A 60 -21.73 -106.42 -25.71
C GLY A 60 -21.44 -104.96 -26.16
N ALA A 61 -20.50 -104.22 -25.56
CA ALA A 61 -19.04 -104.32 -25.71
C ALA A 61 -18.58 -104.25 -27.20
N GLY A 62 -17.93 -103.19 -27.68
CA GLY A 62 -17.54 -101.92 -27.03
C GLY A 62 -16.77 -100.97 -27.96
N VAL A 63 -16.12 -99.95 -27.38
CA VAL A 63 -15.30 -98.88 -27.99
C VAL A 63 -16.10 -97.75 -28.68
N PRO A 64 -16.02 -96.50 -28.18
CA PRO A 64 -16.64 -95.32 -28.80
C PRO A 64 -15.70 -94.62 -29.78
N ARG A 65 -16.25 -93.88 -30.77
CA ARG A 65 -15.49 -92.81 -31.45
C ARG A 65 -16.36 -91.68 -32.00
N ASN A 66 -15.87 -90.47 -31.72
CA ASN A 66 -16.30 -89.15 -32.21
C ASN A 66 -17.74 -88.67 -31.97
N SER A 67 -17.83 -87.67 -31.10
CA SER A 67 -18.93 -86.72 -31.00
C SER A 67 -19.01 -85.82 -32.24
N ASN A 68 -20.02 -86.04 -33.09
CA ASN A 68 -20.50 -85.01 -34.00
C ASN A 68 -21.70 -84.31 -33.36
N PHE A 69 -21.51 -83.02 -33.06
CA PHE A 69 -22.51 -82.12 -32.52
C PHE A 69 -23.55 -81.77 -33.62
N GLY A 70 -24.84 -81.81 -33.28
CA GLY A 70 -25.90 -81.14 -34.05
C GLY A 70 -26.39 -81.84 -35.32
N THR A 71 -27.25 -82.85 -35.19
CA THR A 71 -28.29 -83.13 -36.21
C THR A 71 -29.57 -83.53 -35.52
N PHE A 72 -30.47 -82.56 -35.34
CA PHE A 72 -31.82 -82.80 -34.84
C PHE A 72 -32.67 -83.41 -35.96
N GLY A 73 -33.52 -84.38 -35.63
CA GLY A 73 -34.44 -84.98 -36.61
C GLY A 73 -33.83 -86.15 -37.40
N GLY A 74 -33.88 -87.35 -36.81
CA GLY A 74 -34.11 -88.52 -37.66
C GLY A 74 -35.45 -88.34 -38.37
N SER A 75 -35.52 -88.69 -39.66
CA SER A 75 -36.74 -88.52 -40.44
C SER A 75 -37.84 -89.48 -39.97
N GLU A 76 -38.63 -89.03 -38.99
CA GLU A 76 -40.01 -89.50 -38.86
C GLU A 76 -40.65 -89.31 -40.24
N LYS A 77 -41.03 -90.44 -40.86
CA LYS A 77 -41.63 -90.43 -42.19
C LYS A 77 -42.95 -89.69 -42.08
N VAL A 78 -42.97 -88.42 -42.50
CA VAL A 78 -44.16 -87.57 -42.51
C VAL A 78 -45.25 -88.35 -43.24
N LYS A 79 -46.29 -88.71 -42.49
CA LYS A 79 -47.43 -89.42 -43.06
C LYS A 79 -48.16 -88.47 -44.00
N ASP A 80 -48.55 -88.96 -45.16
CA ASP A 80 -49.35 -88.19 -46.10
C ASP A 80 -50.68 -87.80 -45.42
N PRO A 81 -50.98 -86.50 -45.23
CA PRO A 81 -52.20 -86.06 -44.57
C PRO A 81 -53.43 -86.19 -45.47
N ARG A 82 -53.24 -86.45 -46.78
CA ARG A 82 -54.33 -86.57 -47.75
C ARG A 82 -55.00 -87.94 -47.59
N PRO A 83 -56.34 -88.03 -47.59
CA PRO A 83 -57.05 -89.29 -47.42
C PRO A 83 -57.06 -90.13 -48.72
N LEU A 84 -55.88 -90.53 -49.21
CA LEU A 84 -55.69 -91.27 -50.46
C LEU A 84 -56.27 -92.70 -50.46
N HIS A 85 -56.73 -93.18 -49.30
CA HIS A 85 -57.46 -94.45 -49.18
C HIS A 85 -58.99 -94.28 -49.25
N ASP A 86 -59.50 -93.04 -49.17
CA ASP A 86 -60.92 -92.75 -49.34
C ASP A 86 -61.27 -92.67 -50.84
N LYS A 87 -62.17 -93.54 -51.27
CA LYS A 87 -62.65 -93.58 -52.66
C LYS A 87 -63.31 -92.26 -53.07
N THR A 88 -63.99 -91.55 -52.18
CA THR A 88 -64.68 -90.30 -52.49
C THR A 88 -63.68 -89.18 -52.78
N PHE A 89 -62.64 -89.05 -51.95
CA PHE A 89 -61.53 -88.13 -52.16
C PHE A 89 -60.78 -88.44 -53.47
N VAL A 90 -60.50 -89.72 -53.75
CA VAL A 90 -59.85 -90.12 -55.02
C VAL A 90 -60.73 -89.77 -56.24
N GLN A 91 -62.05 -89.92 -56.19
CA GLN A 91 -62.93 -89.46 -57.28
C GLN A 91 -62.91 -87.93 -57.46
N GLN A 92 -62.87 -87.16 -56.36
CA GLN A 92 -62.72 -85.70 -56.43
C GLN A 92 -61.37 -85.31 -57.05
N CYS A 93 -60.30 -86.02 -56.69
CA CYS A 93 -58.97 -85.82 -57.25
C CYS A 93 -58.91 -86.12 -58.76
N ILE A 94 -59.55 -87.20 -59.21
CA ILE A 94 -59.70 -87.53 -60.64
C ILE A 94 -60.46 -86.41 -61.38
N LYS A 95 -61.52 -85.88 -60.76
CA LYS A 95 -62.30 -84.77 -61.32
C LYS A 95 -61.44 -83.52 -61.50
N GLN A 96 -60.72 -83.09 -60.47
CA GLN A 96 -59.84 -81.90 -60.53
C GLN A 96 -58.74 -82.05 -61.60
N LEU A 97 -58.13 -83.24 -61.73
CA LEU A 97 -57.15 -83.53 -62.77
C LEU A 97 -57.78 -83.43 -64.17
N CYS A 98 -58.99 -83.96 -64.35
CA CYS A 98 -59.73 -83.90 -65.61
C CYS A 98 -60.10 -82.46 -66.00
N GLU A 99 -60.55 -81.65 -65.04
CA GLU A 99 -60.89 -80.23 -65.23
C GLU A 99 -59.66 -79.41 -65.61
N PHE A 100 -58.57 -79.49 -64.82
CA PHE A 100 -57.33 -78.75 -65.09
C PHE A 100 -56.72 -79.06 -66.46
N LEU A 101 -56.65 -80.34 -66.84
CA LEU A 101 -56.09 -80.74 -68.14
C LEU A 101 -56.98 -80.28 -69.32
N SER A 102 -58.29 -80.17 -69.10
CA SER A 102 -59.22 -79.61 -70.09
C SER A 102 -59.04 -78.09 -70.22
N GLU A 103 -58.97 -77.37 -69.09
CA GLU A 103 -58.74 -75.92 -69.02
C GLU A 103 -57.41 -75.48 -69.66
N ARG A 104 -56.35 -76.28 -69.48
CA ARG A 104 -55.03 -76.01 -70.08
C ARG A 104 -54.85 -76.57 -71.50
N SER A 105 -55.90 -77.10 -72.12
CA SER A 105 -55.88 -77.61 -73.51
C SER A 105 -54.89 -78.76 -73.74
N TYR A 106 -54.91 -79.77 -72.87
CA TYR A 106 -54.10 -80.99 -73.07
C TYR A 106 -54.41 -81.67 -74.41
N PRO A 107 -53.38 -82.03 -75.22
CA PRO A 107 -53.58 -82.52 -76.60
C PRO A 107 -54.11 -83.96 -76.72
N GLY A 108 -54.20 -84.72 -75.62
CA GLY A 108 -54.71 -86.09 -75.63
C GLY A 108 -56.17 -86.21 -75.21
N THR A 109 -56.84 -87.29 -75.62
CA THR A 109 -58.23 -87.56 -75.21
C THR A 109 -58.34 -87.93 -73.74
N ILE A 110 -58.96 -87.09 -72.92
CA ILE A 110 -59.20 -87.35 -71.50
C ILE A 110 -60.68 -87.69 -71.26
N SER A 111 -60.93 -88.63 -70.36
CA SER A 111 -62.24 -88.79 -69.73
C SER A 111 -62.08 -89.24 -68.28
N MET A 112 -63.10 -88.95 -67.46
CA MET A 112 -63.22 -89.44 -66.07
C MET A 112 -63.07 -90.96 -65.94
N LYS A 113 -63.37 -91.73 -67.00
CA LYS A 113 -63.22 -93.19 -67.04
C LYS A 113 -61.77 -93.62 -67.30
N CYS A 114 -61.05 -92.93 -68.18
CA CYS A 114 -59.63 -93.23 -68.46
C CYS A 114 -58.75 -92.95 -67.23
N LEU A 115 -59.07 -91.91 -66.46
CA LEU A 115 -58.34 -91.51 -65.25
C LEU A 115 -58.67 -92.36 -63.99
N GLN A 116 -59.54 -93.37 -64.08
CA GLN A 116 -59.75 -94.33 -62.98
C GLN A 116 -58.56 -95.29 -62.81
N SER A 117 -57.94 -95.66 -63.92
CA SER A 117 -56.83 -96.62 -64.00
C SER A 117 -56.04 -96.37 -65.29
N PRO A 118 -55.30 -95.23 -65.38
CA PRO A 118 -54.58 -94.87 -66.59
C PRO A 118 -53.43 -95.84 -66.86
N SER A 119 -53.05 -95.99 -68.14
CA SER A 119 -51.85 -96.75 -68.47
C SER A 119 -50.59 -95.96 -68.06
N ALA A 120 -49.46 -96.66 -67.94
CA ALA A 120 -48.18 -95.99 -67.71
C ALA A 120 -47.88 -94.93 -68.80
N LYS A 121 -48.23 -95.20 -70.06
CA LYS A 121 -48.04 -94.23 -71.16
C LYS A 121 -48.91 -92.97 -71.00
N ASP A 122 -50.14 -93.12 -70.51
CA ASP A 122 -51.04 -91.99 -70.29
C ASP A 122 -50.57 -91.15 -69.10
N PHE A 123 -50.15 -91.80 -68.01
CA PHE A 123 -49.51 -91.12 -66.88
C PHE A 123 -48.29 -90.30 -67.32
N LEU A 124 -47.39 -90.88 -68.13
CA LEU A 124 -46.20 -90.19 -68.58
C LEU A 124 -46.52 -88.95 -69.42
N LYS A 125 -47.48 -89.03 -70.35
CA LYS A 125 -47.92 -87.88 -71.14
C LYS A 125 -48.59 -86.79 -70.28
N ILE A 126 -49.38 -87.18 -69.28
CA ILE A 126 -50.00 -86.25 -68.34
C ILE A 126 -48.93 -85.56 -67.48
N PHE A 127 -47.95 -86.31 -66.96
CA PHE A 127 -46.84 -85.76 -66.20
C PHE A 127 -45.98 -84.82 -67.06
N GLU A 128 -45.61 -85.23 -68.27
CA GLU A 128 -44.86 -84.42 -69.24
C GLU A 128 -45.55 -83.09 -69.53
N PHE A 129 -46.85 -83.14 -69.81
CA PHE A 129 -47.64 -81.94 -70.04
C PHE A 129 -47.68 -81.01 -68.83
N ILE A 130 -48.02 -81.51 -67.63
CA ILE A 130 -48.11 -80.67 -66.43
C ILE A 130 -46.73 -80.08 -66.10
N TYR A 131 -45.65 -80.86 -66.23
CA TYR A 131 -44.29 -80.37 -66.00
C TYR A 131 -43.86 -79.32 -67.04
N SER A 132 -44.27 -79.47 -68.31
CA SER A 132 -43.98 -78.46 -69.35
C SER A 132 -44.61 -77.08 -69.10
N LEU A 133 -45.59 -76.99 -68.19
CA LEU A 133 -46.16 -75.72 -67.73
C LEU A 133 -45.26 -75.00 -66.70
N LEU A 134 -44.32 -75.70 -66.06
CA LEU A 134 -43.24 -75.13 -65.25
C LEU A 134 -42.02 -74.78 -66.11
N ASP A 135 -41.59 -75.72 -66.96
CA ASP A 135 -40.42 -75.59 -67.83
C ASP A 135 -40.81 -75.87 -69.30
N PRO A 136 -40.98 -74.81 -70.12
CA PRO A 136 -41.30 -74.96 -71.54
C PRO A 136 -40.23 -75.67 -72.38
N THR A 137 -39.02 -75.88 -71.85
CA THR A 137 -37.92 -76.60 -72.51
C THR A 137 -37.84 -78.08 -72.12
N PHE A 138 -38.69 -78.52 -71.18
CA PHE A 138 -38.69 -79.88 -70.67
C PHE A 138 -39.00 -80.94 -71.74
N GLN A 139 -38.27 -82.05 -71.69
CA GLN A 139 -38.52 -83.26 -72.48
C GLN A 139 -38.44 -84.47 -71.57
N MET A 140 -39.39 -85.41 -71.68
CA MET A 140 -39.39 -86.62 -70.86
C MET A 140 -38.10 -87.45 -71.07
N PRO A 141 -37.39 -87.86 -69.99
CA PRO A 141 -36.20 -88.70 -70.11
C PRO A 141 -36.45 -90.00 -70.88
N THR A 142 -35.56 -90.35 -71.80
CA THR A 142 -35.71 -91.56 -72.66
C THR A 142 -35.27 -92.86 -71.98
N SER A 143 -34.68 -92.79 -70.78
CA SER A 143 -34.14 -93.91 -70.01
C SER A 143 -34.41 -93.73 -68.52
N LYS A 144 -34.61 -94.84 -67.80
CA LYS A 144 -34.78 -94.88 -66.33
C LYS A 144 -35.88 -93.95 -65.78
N ILE A 145 -36.96 -93.79 -66.52
CA ILE A 145 -38.12 -92.95 -66.16
C ILE A 145 -38.63 -93.25 -64.73
N GLU A 146 -38.54 -94.51 -64.31
CA GLU A 146 -38.92 -94.98 -62.99
C GLU A 146 -38.01 -94.53 -61.83
N GLU A 147 -36.79 -94.06 -62.12
CA GLU A 147 -35.87 -93.42 -61.19
C GLU A 147 -35.96 -91.88 -61.31
N GLU A 148 -36.15 -91.38 -62.54
CA GLU A 148 -36.13 -89.94 -62.83
C GLU A 148 -37.43 -89.21 -62.44
N ILE A 149 -38.62 -89.79 -62.56
CA ILE A 149 -39.85 -89.12 -62.09
C ILE A 149 -39.86 -88.90 -60.56
N PRO A 150 -39.51 -89.91 -59.72
CA PRO A 150 -39.34 -89.69 -58.29
C PRO A 150 -38.20 -88.71 -57.94
N ARG A 151 -37.15 -88.62 -58.77
CA ARG A 151 -36.09 -87.59 -58.66
C ARG A 151 -36.69 -86.20 -58.89
N MET A 152 -37.28 -85.95 -60.05
CA MET A 152 -37.85 -84.65 -60.43
C MET A 152 -38.86 -84.15 -59.39
N LEU A 153 -39.76 -85.02 -58.92
CA LEU A 153 -40.73 -84.65 -57.88
C LEU A 153 -40.04 -84.26 -56.56
N ARG A 154 -39.04 -85.03 -56.10
CA ARG A 154 -38.29 -84.69 -54.88
C ARG A 154 -37.50 -83.38 -55.04
N ASP A 155 -36.92 -83.16 -56.21
CA ASP A 155 -36.08 -81.98 -56.47
C ASP A 155 -36.94 -80.70 -56.61
N LEU A 156 -38.22 -80.83 -57.00
CA LEU A 156 -39.26 -79.81 -56.84
C LEU A 156 -39.80 -79.66 -55.39
N GLY A 157 -39.33 -80.47 -54.44
CA GLY A 157 -39.73 -80.42 -53.03
C GLY A 157 -40.92 -81.31 -52.63
N TYR A 158 -41.33 -82.29 -53.43
CA TYR A 158 -42.43 -83.20 -53.07
C TYR A 158 -42.06 -84.07 -51.86
N PRO A 159 -42.84 -84.04 -50.75
CA PRO A 159 -42.42 -84.64 -49.49
C PRO A 159 -42.59 -86.16 -49.40
N PHE A 160 -43.25 -86.81 -50.38
CA PHE A 160 -43.58 -88.25 -50.30
C PHE A 160 -42.84 -89.07 -51.36
N ALA A 161 -41.93 -89.94 -50.94
CA ALA A 161 -41.10 -90.73 -51.84
C ALA A 161 -41.87 -91.89 -52.51
N PHE A 162 -41.67 -92.05 -53.83
CA PHE A 162 -42.16 -93.20 -54.59
C PHE A 162 -41.13 -94.33 -54.65
N SER A 163 -41.62 -95.57 -54.67
CA SER A 163 -40.79 -96.75 -54.96
C SER A 163 -40.62 -96.95 -56.47
N LYS A 164 -39.50 -97.55 -56.89
CA LYS A 164 -39.26 -97.93 -58.29
C LYS A 164 -40.38 -98.86 -58.83
N SER A 165 -40.88 -99.77 -58.00
CA SER A 165 -42.06 -100.61 -58.30
C SER A 165 -43.34 -99.79 -58.56
N SER A 166 -43.57 -98.71 -57.81
CA SER A 166 -44.76 -97.85 -57.98
C SER A 166 -44.81 -97.22 -59.38
N MET A 167 -43.66 -96.91 -59.97
CA MET A 167 -43.56 -96.28 -61.29
C MET A 167 -43.78 -97.27 -62.45
N TYR A 168 -43.52 -98.57 -62.27
CA TYR A 168 -43.90 -99.59 -63.27
C TYR A 168 -45.40 -99.90 -63.26
N SER A 169 -46.09 -99.69 -62.13
CA SER A 169 -47.51 -100.04 -61.95
C SER A 169 -48.38 -98.84 -61.54
N VAL A 170 -48.16 -97.66 -62.12
CA VAL A 170 -48.84 -96.41 -61.72
C VAL A 170 -50.37 -96.49 -61.71
N GLY A 171 -50.97 -97.23 -62.65
CA GLY A 171 -52.43 -97.42 -62.74
C GLY A 171 -53.02 -98.47 -61.80
N ALA A 172 -52.22 -99.13 -60.95
CA ALA A 172 -52.71 -100.18 -60.05
C ALA A 172 -53.60 -99.59 -58.92
N PRO A 173 -54.65 -100.29 -58.46
CA PRO A 173 -55.63 -99.73 -57.50
C PRO A 173 -55.06 -99.19 -56.18
N HIS A 174 -53.92 -99.70 -55.72
CA HIS A 174 -53.25 -99.25 -54.49
C HIS A 174 -52.13 -98.22 -54.74
N THR A 175 -51.74 -98.00 -56.00
CA THR A 175 -50.64 -97.12 -56.41
C THR A 175 -51.16 -95.84 -57.04
N TRP A 176 -52.22 -95.93 -57.85
CA TRP A 176 -52.80 -94.79 -58.55
C TRP A 176 -53.21 -93.64 -57.62
N PRO A 177 -53.84 -93.86 -56.44
CA PRO A 177 -54.15 -92.75 -55.53
C PRO A 177 -52.91 -91.94 -55.08
N GLN A 178 -51.76 -92.61 -54.87
CA GLN A 178 -50.52 -91.95 -54.48
C GLN A 178 -49.94 -91.13 -55.64
N VAL A 179 -49.95 -91.70 -56.85
CA VAL A 179 -49.45 -91.05 -58.07
C VAL A 179 -50.34 -89.86 -58.46
N LEU A 180 -51.65 -90.02 -58.40
CA LEU A 180 -52.64 -88.96 -58.59
C LEU A 180 -52.45 -87.82 -57.58
N GLY A 181 -52.16 -88.15 -56.31
CA GLY A 181 -51.78 -87.16 -55.30
C GLY A 181 -50.55 -86.35 -55.70
N ALA A 182 -49.53 -86.96 -56.30
CA ALA A 182 -48.36 -86.22 -56.80
C ALA A 182 -48.70 -85.34 -58.01
N LEU A 183 -49.56 -85.80 -58.93
CA LEU A 183 -50.01 -85.00 -60.08
C LEU A 183 -50.80 -83.76 -59.64
N LEU A 184 -51.69 -83.88 -58.65
CA LEU A 184 -52.42 -82.72 -58.13
C LEU A 184 -51.51 -81.76 -57.36
N TRP A 185 -50.58 -82.28 -56.57
CA TRP A 185 -49.55 -81.44 -55.96
C TRP A 185 -48.73 -80.69 -57.02
N LEU A 186 -48.34 -81.34 -58.11
CA LEU A 186 -47.62 -80.71 -59.22
C LEU A 186 -48.49 -79.65 -59.93
N ILE A 187 -49.80 -79.87 -60.07
CA ILE A 187 -50.75 -78.88 -60.57
C ILE A 187 -50.82 -77.66 -59.64
N ASP A 188 -50.82 -77.85 -58.32
CA ASP A 188 -50.81 -76.74 -57.38
C ASP A 188 -49.46 -76.00 -57.38
N THR A 189 -48.34 -76.70 -57.61
CA THR A 189 -47.03 -76.08 -57.90
C THR A 189 -47.08 -75.23 -59.18
N VAL A 190 -47.73 -75.69 -60.26
CA VAL A 190 -47.94 -74.91 -61.50
C VAL A 190 -48.78 -73.66 -61.25
N LYS A 191 -49.86 -73.77 -60.46
CA LYS A 191 -50.69 -72.61 -60.09
C LYS A 191 -49.87 -71.58 -59.30
N LEU A 192 -49.14 -72.02 -58.27
CA LEU A 192 -48.26 -71.15 -57.47
C LEU A 192 -47.19 -70.47 -58.33
N PHE A 193 -46.49 -71.22 -59.19
CA PHE A 193 -45.49 -70.67 -60.10
C PHE A 193 -46.09 -69.63 -61.07
N THR A 194 -47.28 -69.89 -61.61
CA THR A 194 -47.99 -68.94 -62.48
C THR A 194 -48.32 -67.64 -61.72
N SER A 195 -48.91 -67.74 -60.53
CA SER A 195 -49.26 -66.56 -59.72
C SER A 195 -48.03 -65.78 -59.23
N MET A 196 -46.90 -66.45 -58.97
CA MET A 196 -45.65 -65.76 -58.63
C MET A 196 -45.03 -65.05 -59.84
N LYS A 197 -45.14 -65.63 -61.05
CA LYS A 197 -44.63 -65.02 -62.29
C LYS A 197 -45.41 -63.76 -62.71
N GLU A 198 -46.69 -63.68 -62.34
CA GLU A 198 -47.54 -62.50 -62.57
C GLU A 198 -47.22 -61.33 -61.61
N GLN A 199 -46.51 -61.58 -60.51
CA GLN A 199 -46.08 -60.56 -59.57
C GLN A 199 -44.67 -60.09 -59.92
N ASP A 200 -44.48 -58.77 -60.10
CA ASP A 200 -43.16 -58.16 -60.32
C ASP A 200 -42.36 -58.08 -59.00
N LEU A 201 -41.95 -59.24 -58.50
CA LEU A 201 -41.26 -59.40 -57.22
C LEU A 201 -39.80 -58.93 -57.27
N LEU A 202 -39.25 -58.68 -58.47
CA LEU A 202 -37.87 -58.19 -58.66
C LEU A 202 -37.71 -56.72 -58.25
N PHE A 203 -38.78 -55.92 -58.36
CA PHE A 203 -38.81 -54.50 -58.00
C PHE A 203 -39.91 -54.18 -56.98
N SER A 204 -40.26 -55.18 -56.14
CA SER A 204 -41.16 -54.95 -55.02
C SER A 204 -40.57 -53.94 -54.04
N ASP A 205 -41.45 -53.20 -53.37
CA ASP A 205 -41.19 -51.98 -52.61
C ASP A 205 -40.44 -52.25 -51.28
N PHE A 206 -39.23 -52.79 -51.36
CA PHE A 206 -38.29 -52.99 -50.24
C PHE A 206 -37.65 -51.66 -49.79
N SER A 207 -38.48 -50.62 -49.67
CA SER A 207 -38.12 -49.24 -49.34
C SER A 207 -37.72 -49.05 -47.86
N GLU A 208 -38.16 -49.95 -46.97
CA GLU A 208 -38.24 -49.65 -45.52
C GLU A 208 -37.23 -50.37 -44.62
N GLY A 209 -36.05 -50.80 -45.12
CA GLY A 209 -34.99 -51.25 -44.19
C GLY A 209 -33.78 -52.05 -44.68
N ALA A 210 -33.52 -52.18 -45.99
CA ALA A 210 -32.37 -52.95 -46.48
C ALA A 210 -31.39 -52.10 -47.30
N SER A 211 -30.31 -51.68 -46.63
CA SER A 211 -29.20 -50.87 -47.14
C SER A 211 -29.53 -49.39 -47.39
N GLU A 212 -28.74 -48.52 -46.76
CA GLU A 212 -28.46 -47.18 -47.29
C GLU A 212 -27.76 -47.39 -48.65
N ILE A 213 -28.53 -47.38 -49.72
CA ILE A 213 -28.01 -47.25 -51.07
C ILE A 213 -27.75 -45.75 -51.24
N GLU A 214 -26.47 -45.37 -51.33
CA GLU A 214 -25.99 -43.98 -51.29
C GLU A 214 -26.72 -43.07 -52.31
N ASP A 215 -27.07 -43.62 -53.47
CA ASP A 215 -27.79 -42.93 -54.56
C ASP A 215 -29.32 -43.20 -54.61
N GLY A 216 -29.84 -44.08 -53.76
CA GLY A 216 -31.28 -44.42 -53.66
C GLY A 216 -31.80 -45.50 -54.63
N VAL A 217 -32.99 -46.04 -54.31
CA VAL A 217 -33.60 -47.18 -55.03
C VAL A 217 -33.96 -46.85 -56.49
N GLU A 218 -34.52 -45.66 -56.74
CA GLU A 218 -34.90 -45.23 -58.10
C GLU A 218 -33.68 -44.96 -59.00
N PHE A 219 -32.54 -44.49 -58.45
CA PHE A 219 -31.30 -44.41 -59.20
C PHE A 219 -30.80 -45.80 -59.59
N ASN A 220 -30.74 -46.75 -58.65
CA ASN A 220 -30.29 -48.11 -58.95
C ASN A 220 -31.18 -48.81 -60.00
N LYS A 221 -32.50 -48.61 -59.94
CA LYS A 221 -33.44 -49.08 -60.96
C LYS A 221 -33.17 -48.46 -62.34
N LEU A 222 -32.90 -47.15 -62.38
CA LEU A 222 -32.54 -46.44 -63.61
C LEU A 222 -31.17 -46.92 -64.17
N PHE A 223 -30.19 -47.12 -63.30
CA PHE A 223 -28.86 -47.63 -63.66
C PHE A 223 -28.90 -49.09 -64.14
N LEU A 224 -29.75 -49.94 -63.56
CA LEU A 224 -29.96 -51.32 -64.01
C LEU A 224 -30.74 -51.39 -65.33
N ASP A 225 -31.75 -50.53 -65.56
CA ASP A 225 -32.42 -50.39 -66.88
C ASP A 225 -31.40 -49.99 -67.96
N TYR A 226 -30.59 -48.96 -67.69
CA TYR A 226 -29.51 -48.52 -68.57
C TYR A 226 -28.51 -49.64 -68.86
N THR A 227 -27.92 -50.24 -67.82
CA THR A 227 -26.90 -51.29 -67.95
C THR A 227 -27.45 -52.51 -68.68
N SER A 228 -28.71 -52.90 -68.42
CA SER A 228 -29.36 -54.00 -69.13
C SER A 228 -29.52 -53.69 -70.62
N LYS A 229 -29.99 -52.48 -70.97
CA LYS A 229 -30.13 -52.06 -72.38
C LYS A 229 -28.79 -51.98 -73.09
N THR A 230 -27.81 -51.27 -72.54
CA THR A 230 -26.49 -51.13 -73.16
C THR A 230 -25.77 -52.47 -73.28
N TYR A 231 -25.87 -53.35 -72.29
CA TYR A 231 -25.34 -54.71 -72.38
C TYR A 231 -26.04 -55.56 -73.46
N ASN A 232 -27.36 -55.43 -73.63
CA ASN A 232 -28.07 -56.10 -74.73
C ASN A 232 -27.63 -55.58 -76.10
N HIS A 233 -27.44 -54.26 -76.26
CA HIS A 233 -26.90 -53.67 -77.50
C HIS A 233 -25.44 -54.10 -77.76
N PHE A 234 -24.60 -54.15 -76.73
CA PHE A 234 -23.24 -54.66 -76.80
C PHE A 234 -23.19 -56.13 -77.23
N MET A 235 -24.06 -56.97 -76.67
CA MET A 235 -24.19 -58.39 -77.06
C MET A 235 -24.75 -58.59 -78.48
N GLN A 236 -25.33 -57.54 -79.09
CA GLN A 236 -25.72 -57.47 -80.51
C GLN A 236 -24.62 -56.88 -81.41
N GLY A 237 -23.47 -56.48 -80.85
CA GLY A 237 -22.32 -55.94 -81.58
C GLY A 237 -22.30 -54.42 -81.76
N ALA A 238 -23.04 -53.65 -80.93
CA ALA A 238 -22.94 -52.20 -80.91
C ALA A 238 -21.81 -51.72 -79.98
N ASP A 239 -20.98 -50.80 -80.47
CA ASP A 239 -19.90 -50.15 -79.71
C ASP A 239 -20.27 -48.76 -79.17
N THR A 240 -21.43 -48.22 -79.54
CA THR A 240 -21.93 -46.90 -79.07
C THR A 240 -23.40 -46.98 -78.64
N PHE A 241 -23.81 -46.09 -77.73
CA PHE A 241 -25.07 -46.19 -76.99
C PHE A 241 -25.81 -44.85 -76.87
N GLU A 242 -25.57 -43.89 -77.77
CA GLU A 242 -25.99 -42.49 -77.63
C GLU A 242 -27.50 -42.30 -77.37
N GLU A 243 -28.35 -43.14 -77.98
CA GLU A 243 -29.80 -43.11 -77.76
C GLU A 243 -30.17 -43.51 -76.32
N VAL A 244 -29.49 -44.53 -75.78
CA VAL A 244 -29.70 -45.04 -74.42
C VAL A 244 -29.08 -44.10 -73.38
N ASP A 245 -27.94 -43.49 -73.71
CA ASP A 245 -27.29 -42.44 -72.91
C ASP A 245 -28.20 -41.21 -72.78
N GLN A 246 -28.81 -40.76 -73.89
CA GLN A 246 -29.77 -39.65 -73.87
C GLN A 246 -31.04 -39.98 -73.06
N GLU A 247 -31.59 -41.19 -73.20
CA GLU A 247 -32.72 -41.64 -72.38
C GLU A 247 -32.36 -41.65 -70.88
N TYR A 248 -31.17 -42.16 -70.54
CA TYR A 248 -30.67 -42.22 -69.16
C TYR A 248 -30.43 -40.83 -68.58
N ILE A 249 -29.72 -39.95 -69.28
CA ILE A 249 -29.46 -38.57 -68.85
C ILE A 249 -30.77 -37.79 -68.67
N PHE A 250 -31.75 -37.95 -69.57
CA PHE A 250 -33.05 -37.32 -69.42
C PHE A 250 -33.81 -37.79 -68.17
N LYS A 251 -33.83 -39.10 -67.91
CA LYS A 251 -34.42 -39.67 -66.69
C LYS A 251 -33.66 -39.23 -65.44
N LEU A 252 -32.34 -39.09 -65.50
CA LEU A 252 -31.47 -38.68 -64.40
C LEU A 252 -31.71 -37.21 -64.02
N LYS A 253 -31.81 -36.30 -65.00
CA LYS A 253 -32.20 -34.90 -64.78
C LYS A 253 -33.57 -34.79 -64.11
N LYS A 254 -34.54 -35.61 -64.55
CA LYS A 254 -35.87 -35.69 -63.94
C LYS A 254 -35.85 -36.27 -62.52
N LEU A 255 -34.94 -37.20 -62.22
CA LEU A 255 -34.82 -37.81 -60.89
C LEU A 255 -34.27 -36.81 -59.86
N TYR A 256 -33.28 -36.00 -60.25
CA TYR A 256 -32.67 -35.00 -59.36
C TYR A 256 -33.32 -33.61 -59.40
N ASP A 257 -34.27 -33.37 -60.31
CA ASP A 257 -34.90 -32.06 -60.58
C ASP A 257 -33.88 -30.96 -60.90
N VAL A 258 -32.83 -31.32 -61.66
CA VAL A 258 -31.75 -30.43 -62.08
C VAL A 258 -31.61 -30.44 -63.60
N ASP A 259 -31.69 -29.25 -64.20
CA ASP A 259 -31.27 -28.98 -65.58
C ASP A 259 -30.10 -27.98 -65.61
N GLU A 260 -29.46 -27.85 -66.78
CA GLU A 260 -28.33 -26.93 -66.97
C GLU A 260 -28.74 -25.46 -66.74
N ALA A 261 -29.99 -25.09 -67.04
CA ALA A 261 -30.48 -23.72 -66.89
C ALA A 261 -30.67 -23.33 -65.41
N LEU A 262 -31.17 -24.23 -64.57
CA LEU A 262 -31.28 -24.04 -63.13
C LEU A 262 -29.89 -23.97 -62.49
N LEU A 263 -28.96 -24.84 -62.90
CA LEU A 263 -27.58 -24.84 -62.38
C LEU A 263 -26.87 -23.51 -62.70
N GLU A 264 -26.97 -23.03 -63.94
CA GLU A 264 -26.42 -21.72 -64.35
C GLU A 264 -27.11 -20.56 -63.60
N SER A 265 -28.44 -20.60 -63.47
CA SER A 265 -29.19 -19.60 -62.70
C SER A 265 -28.79 -19.56 -61.22
N LEU A 266 -28.50 -20.73 -60.63
CA LEU A 266 -28.06 -20.84 -59.24
C LEU A 266 -26.61 -20.36 -59.08
N ALA A 267 -25.73 -20.68 -60.03
CA ALA A 267 -24.34 -20.19 -60.06
C ALA A 267 -24.28 -18.66 -60.16
N GLU A 268 -25.08 -18.04 -61.03
CA GLU A 268 -25.13 -16.58 -61.15
C GLU A 268 -25.73 -15.92 -59.90
N LYS A 269 -26.80 -16.48 -59.32
CA LYS A 269 -27.32 -16.01 -58.01
C LYS A 269 -26.27 -16.11 -56.92
N HIS A 270 -25.51 -17.20 -56.87
CA HIS A 270 -24.42 -17.38 -55.92
C HIS A 270 -23.30 -16.35 -56.13
N ARG A 271 -22.92 -16.07 -57.39
CA ARG A 271 -21.94 -15.03 -57.73
C ARG A 271 -22.39 -13.64 -57.25
N ILE A 272 -23.62 -13.24 -57.56
CA ILE A 272 -24.20 -11.96 -57.14
C ILE A 272 -24.24 -11.84 -55.61
N LEU A 273 -24.69 -12.88 -54.90
CA LEU A 273 -24.75 -12.89 -53.44
C LEU A 273 -23.36 -12.85 -52.80
N THR A 274 -22.38 -13.51 -53.41
CA THR A 274 -20.98 -13.48 -52.95
C THR A 274 -20.40 -12.08 -53.12
N GLU A 275 -20.60 -11.42 -54.28
CA GLU A 275 -20.15 -10.05 -54.54
C GLU A 275 -20.82 -9.02 -53.62
N GLU A 276 -22.10 -9.19 -53.31
CA GLU A 276 -22.84 -8.39 -52.34
C GLU A 276 -22.30 -8.58 -50.91
N ALA A 277 -22.07 -9.82 -50.48
CA ALA A 277 -21.48 -10.14 -49.18
C ALA A 277 -20.06 -9.55 -49.04
N ASP A 278 -19.23 -9.69 -50.07
CA ASP A 278 -17.89 -9.09 -50.17
C ASP A 278 -17.93 -7.56 -50.05
N ARG A 279 -18.91 -6.91 -50.68
CA ARG A 279 -19.09 -5.45 -50.60
C ARG A 279 -19.51 -5.04 -49.19
N LEU A 280 -20.52 -5.72 -48.63
CA LEU A 280 -21.00 -5.47 -47.28
C LEU A 280 -19.93 -5.73 -46.22
N GLU A 281 -19.08 -6.73 -46.39
CA GLU A 281 -17.94 -6.95 -45.50
C GLU A 281 -16.90 -5.83 -45.63
N LYS A 282 -16.52 -5.44 -46.85
CA LYS A 282 -15.55 -4.33 -47.07
C LYS A 282 -16.06 -3.01 -46.50
N ASP A 283 -17.34 -2.72 -46.62
CA ASP A 283 -17.94 -1.49 -46.07
C ASP A 283 -18.19 -1.60 -44.55
N SER A 284 -18.58 -2.76 -44.03
CA SER A 284 -18.68 -3.02 -42.58
C SER A 284 -17.32 -2.96 -41.89
N GLN A 285 -16.24 -3.46 -42.52
CA GLN A 285 -14.88 -3.34 -42.01
C GLN A 285 -14.42 -1.88 -41.97
N LYS A 286 -14.74 -1.05 -42.97
CA LYS A 286 -14.48 0.40 -42.94
C LYS A 286 -15.26 1.07 -41.81
N ASP A 287 -16.57 0.84 -41.72
CA ASP A 287 -17.45 1.54 -40.80
C ASP A 287 -17.23 1.11 -39.34
N ARG A 288 -17.18 -0.20 -39.04
CA ARG A 288 -16.84 -0.71 -37.69
C ARG A 288 -15.47 -0.23 -37.23
N LEU A 289 -14.47 -0.15 -38.11
CA LEU A 289 -13.15 0.36 -37.75
C LEU A 289 -13.16 1.88 -37.52
N MET A 290 -13.96 2.64 -38.27
CA MET A 290 -14.11 4.10 -38.09
C MET A 290 -14.88 4.43 -36.80
N VAL A 291 -15.95 3.69 -36.50
CA VAL A 291 -16.68 3.73 -35.22
C VAL A 291 -15.77 3.35 -34.06
N LYS A 292 -15.00 2.24 -34.15
CA LYS A 292 -14.08 1.84 -33.07
C LYS A 292 -12.90 2.81 -32.91
N ARG A 293 -12.44 3.47 -33.98
CA ARG A 293 -11.41 4.54 -33.92
C ARG A 293 -11.95 5.81 -33.25
N THR A 294 -13.18 6.23 -33.56
CA THR A 294 -13.81 7.40 -32.92
C THR A 294 -14.19 7.12 -31.46
N GLU A 295 -14.66 5.92 -31.14
CA GLU A 295 -14.89 5.47 -29.76
C GLU A 295 -13.57 5.43 -28.97
N LYS A 296 -12.49 4.87 -29.53
CA LYS A 296 -11.15 4.93 -28.91
C LYS A 296 -10.70 6.37 -28.66
N LEU A 297 -10.88 7.28 -29.62
CA LEU A 297 -10.48 8.68 -29.47
C LEU A 297 -11.27 9.37 -28.35
N LYS A 298 -12.59 9.12 -28.25
CA LYS A 298 -13.43 9.59 -27.13
C LYS A 298 -12.92 9.07 -25.79
N LEU A 299 -12.73 7.76 -25.67
CA LEU A 299 -12.23 7.12 -24.44
C LEU A 299 -10.83 7.61 -24.04
N GLN A 300 -9.92 7.84 -24.98
CA GLN A 300 -8.61 8.45 -24.69
C GLN A 300 -8.74 9.91 -24.20
N THR A 301 -9.66 10.67 -24.80
CA THR A 301 -9.94 12.05 -24.39
C THR A 301 -10.53 12.11 -22.97
N ASP A 302 -11.45 11.21 -22.64
CA ASP A 302 -12.06 11.13 -21.31
C ASP A 302 -11.10 10.54 -20.27
N GLN A 303 -10.24 9.60 -20.64
CA GLN A 303 -9.13 9.13 -19.79
C GLN A 303 -8.18 10.29 -19.43
N GLN A 304 -7.84 11.15 -20.39
CA GLN A 304 -7.01 12.33 -20.13
C GLN A 304 -7.70 13.28 -19.13
N LYS A 305 -8.97 13.66 -19.38
CA LYS A 305 -9.76 14.51 -18.47
C LYS A 305 -9.83 13.94 -17.04
N LEU A 306 -10.05 12.63 -16.91
CA LEU A 306 -10.09 11.96 -15.60
C LEU A 306 -8.72 11.97 -14.91
N THR A 307 -7.64 11.82 -15.67
CA THR A 307 -6.26 11.90 -15.16
C THR A 307 -5.93 13.30 -14.67
N ASP A 308 -6.28 14.33 -15.46
CA ASP A 308 -6.10 15.74 -15.11
C ASP A 308 -6.94 16.11 -13.87
N PHE A 309 -8.19 15.63 -13.79
CA PHE A 309 -9.06 15.81 -12.64
C PHE A 309 -8.53 15.12 -11.38
N LEU A 310 -8.01 13.89 -11.48
CA LEU A 310 -7.35 13.20 -10.37
C LEU A 310 -6.10 13.95 -9.91
N SER A 311 -5.28 14.47 -10.83
CA SER A 311 -4.12 15.31 -10.50
C SER A 311 -4.52 16.58 -9.74
N ASN A 312 -5.60 17.24 -10.17
CA ASN A 312 -6.17 18.39 -9.47
C ASN A 312 -6.72 18.04 -8.08
N LEU A 313 -7.38 16.88 -7.92
CA LEU A 313 -7.83 16.40 -6.61
C LEU A 313 -6.67 16.03 -5.68
N VAL A 314 -5.61 15.38 -6.19
CA VAL A 314 -4.42 15.03 -5.41
C VAL A 314 -3.70 16.30 -4.95
N THR A 315 -3.50 17.28 -5.84
CA THR A 315 -2.87 18.56 -5.47
C THR A 315 -3.74 19.44 -4.57
N TYR A 316 -5.07 19.29 -4.61
CA TYR A 316 -5.96 19.91 -3.63
C TYR A 316 -5.90 19.21 -2.27
N LYS A 317 -5.89 17.87 -2.26
CA LYS A 317 -5.73 17.04 -1.05
C LYS A 317 -4.43 17.36 -0.32
N THR A 318 -3.29 17.39 -1.03
CA THR A 318 -2.00 17.67 -0.39
C THR A 318 -1.92 19.09 0.18
N LYS A 319 -2.55 20.09 -0.46
CA LYS A 319 -2.69 21.45 0.10
C LYS A 319 -3.53 21.47 1.39
N LEU A 320 -4.61 20.68 1.45
CA LEU A 320 -5.40 20.54 2.68
C LEU A 320 -4.63 19.80 3.77
N GLU A 321 -3.88 18.74 3.44
CA GLU A 321 -3.03 18.00 4.38
C GLU A 321 -1.90 18.89 4.94
N GLN A 322 -1.24 19.69 4.10
CA GLN A 322 -0.26 20.68 4.54
C GLN A 322 -0.86 21.76 5.45
N LYS A 323 -2.06 22.25 5.13
CA LYS A 323 -2.75 23.22 5.98
C LYS A 323 -3.18 22.62 7.32
N ALA A 324 -3.66 21.38 7.33
CA ALA A 324 -4.03 20.67 8.54
C ALA A 324 -2.80 20.41 9.44
N LEU A 325 -1.66 20.05 8.84
CA LEU A 325 -0.39 19.89 9.55
C LEU A 325 0.04 21.22 10.20
N GLY A 326 0.10 22.32 9.44
CA GLY A 326 0.46 23.63 9.98
C GLY A 326 -0.47 24.11 11.09
N MET A 327 -1.80 23.88 10.96
CA MET A 327 -2.75 24.16 12.05
C MET A 327 -2.55 23.26 13.28
N SER A 328 -2.06 22.04 13.12
CA SER A 328 -1.71 21.15 14.23
C SER A 328 -0.44 21.61 14.94
N GLU A 329 0.58 22.03 14.20
CA GLU A 329 1.83 22.60 14.74
C GLU A 329 1.56 23.93 15.48
N GLU A 330 0.70 24.80 14.93
CA GLU A 330 0.24 26.02 15.60
C GLU A 330 -0.54 25.72 16.88
N LEU A 331 -1.39 24.68 16.89
CA LEU A 331 -2.15 24.25 18.06
C LEU A 331 -1.22 23.69 19.16
N GLU A 332 -0.29 22.80 18.82
CA GLU A 332 0.69 22.28 19.79
C GLU A 332 1.57 23.38 20.39
N ALA A 333 1.99 24.36 19.56
CA ALA A 333 2.73 25.53 20.04
C ALA A 333 1.89 26.41 20.97
N ALA A 334 0.60 26.61 20.66
CA ALA A 334 -0.33 27.36 21.50
C ALA A 334 -0.63 26.64 22.83
N ASP A 335 -0.79 25.31 22.82
CA ASP A 335 -1.00 24.50 24.03
C ASP A 335 0.26 24.52 24.93
N LEU A 336 1.46 24.42 24.35
CA LEU A 336 2.71 24.55 25.10
C LEU A 336 2.87 25.95 25.73
N LEU A 337 2.48 27.00 25.00
CA LEU A 337 2.48 28.37 25.50
C LEU A 337 1.42 28.55 26.62
N ALA A 338 0.23 27.98 26.46
CA ALA A 338 -0.81 28.00 27.48
C ALA A 338 -0.38 27.25 28.75
N GLU A 339 0.31 26.13 28.62
CA GLU A 339 0.80 25.35 29.76
C GLU A 339 1.96 26.04 30.49
N THR A 340 2.91 26.65 29.76
CA THR A 340 3.96 27.48 30.38
C THR A 340 3.38 28.72 31.08
N LEU A 341 2.36 29.37 30.51
CA LEU A 341 1.63 30.45 31.19
C LEU A 341 0.88 29.97 32.44
N LYS A 342 0.27 28.77 32.42
CA LYS A 342 -0.34 28.18 33.64
C LYS A 342 0.69 27.92 34.72
N GLN A 343 1.85 27.37 34.36
CA GLN A 343 2.95 27.12 35.30
C GLN A 343 3.48 28.43 35.90
N GLU A 344 3.64 29.47 35.09
CA GLU A 344 4.06 30.79 35.58
C GLU A 344 2.98 31.46 36.43
N LEU A 345 1.70 31.33 36.08
CA LEU A 345 0.58 31.82 36.89
C LEU A 345 0.54 31.10 38.25
N ALA A 346 0.70 29.78 38.28
CA ALA A 346 0.80 29.00 39.52
C ALA A 346 2.03 29.40 40.36
N ARG A 347 3.18 29.65 39.71
CA ARG A 347 4.39 30.17 40.37
C ARG A 347 4.15 31.55 40.98
N LEU A 348 3.51 32.46 40.24
CA LEU A 348 3.19 33.81 40.70
C LEU A 348 2.14 33.80 41.82
N GLN A 349 1.11 32.94 41.74
CA GLN A 349 0.17 32.72 42.84
C GLN A 349 0.86 32.17 44.09
N HIS A 350 1.78 31.22 43.95
CA HIS A 350 2.58 30.72 45.07
C HIS A 350 3.49 31.80 45.67
N VAL A 351 4.10 32.66 44.85
CA VAL A 351 4.87 33.82 45.32
C VAL A 351 3.97 34.80 46.07
N PHE A 352 2.80 35.13 45.52
CA PHE A 352 1.84 36.06 46.11
C PHE A 352 1.27 35.54 47.45
N ALA A 353 0.89 34.26 47.52
CA ALA A 353 0.39 33.64 48.74
C ALA A 353 1.45 33.58 49.86
N ASN A 354 2.74 33.54 49.51
CA ASN A 354 3.86 33.54 50.46
C ASN A 354 4.51 34.93 50.66
N GLN A 355 4.02 35.99 50.00
CA GLN A 355 4.51 37.35 50.22
C GLN A 355 4.07 37.86 51.60
N ARG A 356 5.05 38.14 52.47
CA ARG A 356 4.82 38.59 53.85
C ARG A 356 4.42 40.06 53.99
N PHE A 357 4.42 40.83 52.90
CA PHE A 357 4.21 42.27 52.89
C PHE A 357 3.24 42.64 51.77
N SER A 358 2.19 43.39 52.09
CA SER A 358 1.29 43.97 51.11
C SER A 358 2.02 45.04 50.28
N PRO A 359 1.58 45.36 49.04
CA PRO A 359 2.04 46.56 48.34
C PRO A 359 1.95 47.83 49.21
N ALA A 360 0.93 47.94 50.07
CA ALA A 360 0.81 49.04 51.03
C ALA A 360 1.91 49.03 52.12
N ASP A 361 2.37 47.86 52.56
CA ASP A 361 3.52 47.75 53.47
C ASP A 361 4.82 48.12 52.76
N ILE A 362 4.98 47.71 51.48
CA ILE A 362 6.17 48.07 50.68
C ILE A 362 6.22 49.59 50.44
N GLU A 363 5.08 50.24 50.17
CA GLU A 363 5.02 51.71 50.10
C GLU A 363 5.30 52.38 51.46
N ARG A 364 4.89 51.77 52.58
CA ARG A 364 5.22 52.29 53.92
C ARG A 364 6.72 52.18 54.19
N ILE A 365 7.31 51.02 53.94
CA ILE A 365 8.76 50.76 54.07
C ILE A 365 9.56 51.68 53.15
N ASN A 366 9.11 51.94 51.91
CA ASN A 366 9.79 52.88 51.01
C ASN A 366 9.66 54.35 51.45
N ARG A 367 8.54 54.74 52.07
CA ARG A 367 8.39 56.07 52.71
C ARG A 367 9.35 56.21 53.89
N GLU A 368 9.30 55.27 54.85
CA GLU A 368 10.20 55.20 56.01
C GLU A 368 11.68 55.20 55.57
N LYS A 369 12.04 54.43 54.53
CA LYS A 369 13.38 54.41 53.94
C LYS A 369 13.79 55.78 53.38
N ASN A 370 12.92 56.43 52.61
CA ASN A 370 13.21 57.75 52.05
C ASN A 370 13.36 58.82 53.14
N GLU A 371 12.53 58.77 54.20
CA GLU A 371 12.62 59.66 55.37
C GLU A 371 13.93 59.44 56.14
N LEU A 372 14.31 58.17 56.39
CA LEU A 372 15.60 57.82 56.99
C LEU A 372 16.79 58.26 56.11
N GLN A 373 16.68 58.09 54.79
CA GLN A 373 17.75 58.47 53.86
C GLN A 373 17.89 60.00 53.71
N GLN A 374 16.78 60.76 53.80
CA GLN A 374 16.82 62.21 53.98
C GLN A 374 17.45 62.60 55.32
N THR A 375 17.06 61.94 56.41
CA THR A 375 17.61 62.18 57.76
C THR A 375 19.13 61.95 57.80
N ILE A 376 19.62 60.87 57.19
CA ILE A 376 21.06 60.58 57.04
C ILE A 376 21.75 61.69 56.22
N SER A 377 21.14 62.14 55.12
CA SER A 377 21.68 63.24 54.30
C SER A 377 21.80 64.55 55.10
N THR A 378 20.78 64.89 55.90
CA THR A 378 20.80 66.05 56.80
C THR A 378 21.85 65.90 57.90
N LEU A 379 21.95 64.73 58.54
CA LEU A 379 22.94 64.47 59.58
C LEU A 379 24.38 64.52 59.03
N ASN A 380 24.63 63.97 57.84
CA ASN A 380 25.94 64.06 57.19
C ASN A 380 26.30 65.51 56.84
N LYS A 381 25.35 66.31 56.33
CA LYS A 381 25.59 67.73 56.07
C LYS A 381 25.88 68.51 57.35
N ASN A 382 25.17 68.22 58.44
CA ASN A 382 25.43 68.83 59.75
C ASN A 382 26.79 68.38 60.31
N LEU A 383 27.23 67.14 60.04
CA LEU A 383 28.55 66.65 60.39
C LEU A 383 29.64 67.39 59.59
N GLU A 384 29.51 67.50 58.27
CA GLU A 384 30.43 68.28 57.42
C GLU A 384 30.52 69.75 57.87
N GLU A 385 29.40 70.37 58.26
CA GLU A 385 29.37 71.73 58.79
C GLU A 385 30.07 71.83 60.17
N ALA A 386 29.91 70.84 61.04
CA ALA A 386 30.60 70.77 62.33
C ALA A 386 32.11 70.48 62.19
N GLU A 387 32.51 69.54 61.33
CA GLU A 387 33.91 69.25 61.02
C GLU A 387 34.61 70.49 60.43
N LYS A 388 33.92 71.22 59.55
CA LYS A 388 34.40 72.49 59.01
C LYS A 388 34.50 73.58 60.10
N HIS A 389 33.62 73.59 61.09
CA HIS A 389 33.72 74.49 62.24
C HIS A 389 34.98 74.17 63.08
N VAL A 390 35.16 72.91 63.44
CA VAL A 390 36.34 72.43 64.19
C VAL A 390 37.64 72.77 63.44
N TRP A 391 37.70 72.49 62.13
CA TRP A 391 38.87 72.83 61.30
C TRP A 391 39.17 74.34 61.27
N ASN A 392 38.15 75.19 61.23
CA ASN A 392 38.34 76.64 61.31
C ASN A 392 38.83 77.08 62.71
N GLU A 393 38.33 76.48 63.79
CA GLU A 393 38.79 76.74 65.16
C GLU A 393 40.22 76.24 65.38
N GLU A 394 40.61 75.09 64.83
CA GLU A 394 41.99 74.59 64.84
C GLU A 394 42.94 75.54 64.09
N ILE A 395 42.53 76.08 62.95
CA ILE A 395 43.28 77.12 62.22
C ILE A 395 43.46 78.38 63.06
N GLU A 396 42.40 78.88 63.72
CA GLU A 396 42.53 80.06 64.57
C GLU A 396 43.36 79.79 65.82
N LEU A 397 43.25 78.61 66.43
CA LEU A 397 44.11 78.18 67.54
C LEU A 397 45.59 78.12 67.11
N ALA A 398 45.88 77.57 65.92
CA ALA A 398 47.23 77.53 65.36
C ALA A 398 47.79 78.95 65.15
N LYS A 399 47.02 79.87 64.58
CA LYS A 399 47.39 81.30 64.44
C LYS A 399 47.61 81.99 65.78
N VAL A 400 46.80 81.69 66.80
CA VAL A 400 46.99 82.23 68.17
C VAL A 400 48.29 81.70 68.78
N LYS A 401 48.55 80.39 68.63
CA LYS A 401 49.77 79.74 69.11
C LYS A 401 51.02 80.33 68.47
N GLU A 402 51.05 80.49 67.14
CA GLU A 402 52.17 81.10 66.43
C GLU A 402 52.45 82.53 66.93
N ARG A 403 51.41 83.37 67.10
CA ARG A 403 51.57 84.72 67.68
C ARG A 403 52.13 84.69 69.11
N ALA A 404 51.74 83.71 69.92
CA ALA A 404 52.25 83.54 71.28
C ALA A 404 53.72 83.08 71.28
N GLU A 405 54.10 82.16 70.38
CA GLU A 405 55.48 81.69 70.21
C GLU A 405 56.42 82.81 69.74
N VAL A 406 55.97 83.69 68.84
CA VAL A 406 56.73 84.89 68.44
C VAL A 406 56.99 85.81 69.65
N LYS A 407 55.96 86.09 70.47
CA LYS A 407 56.10 86.93 71.67
C LYS A 407 56.97 86.28 72.76
N LEU A 408 56.89 84.95 72.91
CA LEU A 408 57.77 84.18 73.78
C LEU A 408 59.24 84.26 73.32
N GLY A 409 59.48 84.13 72.02
CA GLY A 409 60.81 84.29 71.42
C GLY A 409 61.40 85.68 71.60
N GLU A 410 60.60 86.74 71.43
CA GLU A 410 60.98 88.13 71.73
C GLU A 410 61.38 88.30 73.22
N TYR A 411 60.56 87.76 74.13
CA TYR A 411 60.82 87.81 75.58
C TYR A 411 62.12 87.09 75.95
N HIS A 412 62.31 85.83 75.53
CA HIS A 412 63.54 85.08 75.82
C HIS A 412 64.78 85.74 75.20
N LYS A 413 64.66 86.35 74.01
CA LYS A 413 65.75 87.10 73.37
C LYS A 413 66.14 88.35 74.18
N LEU A 414 65.16 89.08 74.71
CA LEU A 414 65.39 90.24 75.57
C LEU A 414 66.00 89.84 76.92
N ALA A 415 65.46 88.81 77.57
CA ALA A 415 65.92 88.32 78.87
C ALA A 415 67.35 87.76 78.81
N ARG A 416 67.74 87.08 77.71
CA ARG A 416 69.15 86.70 77.46
C ARG A 416 70.05 87.92 77.28
N LYS A 417 69.61 88.96 76.55
CA LYS A 417 70.37 90.21 76.37
C LYS A 417 70.62 90.96 77.69
N LEU A 418 69.67 90.88 78.63
CA LEU A 418 69.77 91.47 79.97
C LEU A 418 70.54 90.60 80.99
N LYS A 419 71.08 89.45 80.58
CA LYS A 419 71.72 88.43 81.45
C LYS A 419 70.80 87.93 82.59
N LEU A 420 69.53 87.66 82.27
CA LEU A 420 68.53 87.12 83.21
C LEU A 420 68.21 85.63 82.98
N ILE A 421 68.59 85.07 81.83
CA ILE A 421 68.43 83.65 81.51
C ILE A 421 69.79 83.14 81.01
N PRO A 422 70.32 82.00 81.52
CA PRO A 422 69.74 81.09 82.52
C PRO A 422 69.68 81.68 83.94
N ALA A 423 69.05 80.98 84.89
CA ALA A 423 68.93 81.39 86.30
C ALA A 423 70.28 81.59 87.03
N SER A 424 71.37 81.07 86.47
CA SER A 424 72.76 81.29 86.91
C SER A 424 73.44 82.49 86.26
N ALA A 425 72.71 83.30 85.48
CA ALA A 425 73.25 84.49 84.84
C ALA A 425 73.46 85.62 85.86
N GLU A 426 74.43 86.50 85.54
CA GLU A 426 74.99 87.52 86.42
C GLU A 426 73.96 88.44 87.09
N ASN A 427 72.87 88.77 86.38
CA ASN A 427 71.80 89.66 86.87
C ASN A 427 70.54 88.88 87.32
N ALA A 428 70.54 87.54 87.26
CA ALA A 428 69.35 86.74 87.54
C ALA A 428 69.05 86.58 89.03
N CYS A 429 70.02 86.88 89.91
CA CYS A 429 69.88 86.83 91.38
C CYS A 429 69.29 85.52 91.93
N GLY A 430 69.51 84.39 91.23
CA GLY A 430 69.00 83.06 91.59
C GLY A 430 67.57 82.74 91.13
N TRP A 431 66.90 83.63 90.41
CA TRP A 431 65.52 83.43 89.92
C TRP A 431 65.49 82.87 88.48
N ASP A 432 64.59 81.93 88.20
CA ASP A 432 64.38 81.38 86.85
C ASP A 432 63.35 82.21 86.07
N PHE A 433 63.86 83.08 85.19
CA PHE A 433 63.06 83.89 84.28
C PHE A 433 62.66 83.17 82.97
N GLU A 434 62.91 81.86 82.83
CA GLU A 434 62.55 81.12 81.62
C GLU A 434 61.08 80.65 81.62
N VAL A 435 60.26 81.29 80.78
CA VAL A 435 58.88 80.83 80.48
C VAL A 435 58.93 79.50 79.71
N LYS A 436 58.38 78.43 80.29
CA LYS A 436 58.36 77.04 79.77
C LYS A 436 56.92 76.58 79.57
N VAL A 437 56.41 76.67 78.35
CA VAL A 437 55.00 76.29 78.03
C VAL A 437 54.82 74.77 78.14
N PRO A 438 54.01 74.25 79.09
CA PRO A 438 53.62 72.84 79.10
C PRO A 438 52.54 72.58 78.04
N MET A 439 52.42 71.33 77.57
CA MET A 439 51.38 70.95 76.60
C MET A 439 49.96 71.04 77.17
N ASP A 440 49.80 70.92 78.49
CA ASP A 440 48.50 70.96 79.16
C ASP A 440 48.20 72.35 79.74
N TYR A 441 47.12 72.98 79.25
CA TYR A 441 46.74 74.34 79.65
C TYR A 441 46.01 74.36 80.99
N VAL A 442 46.77 74.43 82.09
CA VAL A 442 46.21 74.58 83.44
C VAL A 442 46.08 76.08 83.79
N PRO A 443 44.88 76.59 84.17
CA PRO A 443 44.69 78.01 84.51
C PRO A 443 45.61 78.55 85.62
N SER A 444 46.17 77.67 86.46
CA SER A 444 47.15 78.00 87.50
C SER A 444 48.49 78.51 86.97
N ILE A 445 48.83 78.26 85.68
CA ILE A 445 50.12 78.63 85.08
C ILE A 445 50.31 80.15 85.04
N ILE A 446 49.23 80.93 84.81
CA ILE A 446 49.30 82.40 84.79
C ILE A 446 49.67 82.92 86.19
N THR A 447 49.08 82.36 87.24
CA THR A 447 49.42 82.67 88.64
C THR A 447 50.87 82.30 88.96
N GLN A 448 51.33 81.15 88.46
CA GLN A 448 52.70 80.68 88.65
C GLN A 448 53.73 81.64 88.00
N TYR A 449 53.51 82.07 86.75
CA TYR A 449 54.39 83.06 86.12
C TYR A 449 54.34 84.44 86.79
N LYS A 450 53.21 84.85 87.38
CA LYS A 450 53.18 86.08 88.18
C LYS A 450 54.13 85.99 89.39
N VAL A 451 54.11 84.87 90.10
CA VAL A 451 54.97 84.66 91.28
C VAL A 451 56.43 84.43 90.89
N GLN A 452 56.70 83.63 89.86
CA GLN A 452 58.06 83.25 89.44
C GLN A 452 58.80 84.36 88.69
N ILE A 453 58.09 85.12 87.85
CA ILE A 453 58.71 86.03 86.87
C ILE A 453 58.30 87.49 87.15
N GLN A 454 57.00 87.78 87.27
CA GLN A 454 56.55 89.17 87.36
C GLN A 454 56.93 89.84 88.68
N ASN A 455 56.75 89.15 89.82
CA ASN A 455 57.07 89.72 91.13
C ASN A 455 58.60 89.97 91.31
N PRO A 456 59.51 89.01 91.03
CA PRO A 456 60.94 89.26 91.19
C PRO A 456 61.49 90.30 90.20
N LEU A 457 60.96 90.37 88.96
CA LEU A 457 61.28 91.47 88.05
C LEU A 457 60.83 92.82 88.61
N LYS A 458 59.65 92.89 89.23
CA LYS A 458 59.13 94.14 89.80
C LYS A 458 59.96 94.59 91.01
N ASP A 459 60.29 93.68 91.92
CA ASP A 459 61.14 93.98 93.08
C ASP A 459 62.54 94.39 92.64
N MET A 460 63.12 93.75 91.62
CA MET A 460 64.42 94.12 91.07
C MET A 460 64.39 95.46 90.33
N ILE A 461 63.30 95.79 89.63
CA ILE A 461 63.09 97.14 89.06
C ILE A 461 63.04 98.17 90.18
N SER A 462 62.23 97.96 91.22
CA SER A 462 62.14 98.89 92.35
C SER A 462 63.45 99.02 93.12
N HIS A 463 64.25 97.96 93.24
CA HIS A 463 65.60 98.05 93.83
C HIS A 463 66.57 98.86 92.96
N VAL A 464 66.52 98.70 91.63
CA VAL A 464 67.32 99.51 90.69
C VAL A 464 66.86 100.97 90.68
N GLU A 465 65.55 101.24 90.81
CA GLU A 465 64.99 102.58 90.95
C GLU A 465 65.38 103.24 92.30
N GLU A 466 65.40 102.49 93.40
CA GLU A 466 65.91 102.96 94.70
C GLU A 466 67.41 103.26 94.66
N GLU A 467 68.23 102.38 94.08
CA GLU A 467 69.67 102.61 93.96
C GLU A 467 69.96 103.80 93.01
N LEU A 468 69.27 103.91 91.87
CA LEU A 468 69.34 105.11 91.00
C LEU A 468 68.94 106.37 91.78
N SER A 469 67.89 106.31 92.59
CA SER A 469 67.46 107.44 93.42
C SER A 469 68.50 107.79 94.49
N ARG A 470 69.15 106.80 95.12
CA ARG A 470 70.26 107.01 96.06
C ARG A 470 71.47 107.64 95.38
N PHE A 471 71.88 107.14 94.21
CA PHE A 471 72.98 107.74 93.44
C PHE A 471 72.64 109.16 92.97
N SER A 472 71.40 109.41 92.55
CA SER A 472 70.91 110.75 92.19
C SER A 472 70.95 111.72 93.38
N ASN A 473 70.42 111.32 94.53
CA ASN A 473 70.46 112.14 95.75
C ASN A 473 71.90 112.38 96.25
N LYS A 474 72.78 111.39 96.09
CA LYS A 474 74.20 111.53 96.46
C LYS A 474 74.97 112.42 95.48
N LYS A 475 74.58 112.43 94.20
CA LYS A 475 75.06 113.41 93.21
C LYS A 475 74.61 114.83 93.59
N LEU A 476 73.31 115.01 93.89
CA LEU A 476 72.75 116.30 94.29
C LEU A 476 73.44 116.87 95.53
N SER A 477 73.62 116.05 96.57
CA SER A 477 74.34 116.43 97.80
C SER A 477 75.81 116.82 97.56
N LEU A 478 76.47 116.22 96.56
CA LEU A 478 77.84 116.61 96.18
C LEU A 478 77.85 117.90 95.35
N GLU A 479 76.85 118.12 94.50
CA GLU A 479 76.67 119.38 93.76
C GLU A 479 76.38 120.55 94.72
N GLU A 480 75.47 120.39 95.69
CA GLU A 480 75.18 121.36 96.75
C GLU A 480 76.43 121.69 97.61
N ALA A 481 77.25 120.70 97.94
CA ALA A 481 78.48 120.90 98.71
C ALA A 481 79.56 121.68 97.94
N VAL A 482 79.61 121.52 96.61
CA VAL A 482 80.49 122.33 95.73
C VAL A 482 79.95 123.77 95.64
N GLU A 483 78.63 123.93 95.52
CA GLU A 483 77.99 125.23 95.36
C GLU A 483 78.03 126.10 96.63
N GLN A 484 77.83 125.51 97.82
CA GLN A 484 78.03 126.20 99.10
C GLN A 484 79.47 126.74 99.25
N LYS A 485 80.47 125.93 98.87
CA LYS A 485 81.88 126.34 98.99
C LYS A 485 82.21 127.48 98.01
N PHE A 486 81.64 127.45 96.80
CA PHE A 486 81.77 128.52 95.82
C PHE A 486 81.16 129.85 96.32
N LEU A 487 79.96 129.80 96.92
CA LEU A 487 79.30 130.97 97.51
C LEU A 487 80.09 131.57 98.70
N GLU A 488 80.67 130.72 99.55
CA GLU A 488 81.44 131.17 100.71
C GLU A 488 82.75 131.88 100.31
N ASP A 489 83.42 131.43 99.24
CA ASP A 489 84.61 132.09 98.69
C ASP A 489 84.25 133.39 97.94
N GLN A 490 83.08 133.46 97.29
CA GLN A 490 82.56 134.72 96.70
C GLN A 490 82.26 135.78 97.77
N HIS A 491 81.61 135.42 98.89
CA HIS A 491 81.34 136.37 99.98
C HIS A 491 82.62 137.00 100.55
N LYS A 492 83.67 136.19 100.79
CA LYS A 492 85.00 136.65 101.28
C LYS A 492 85.77 137.54 100.28
N MET A 493 85.30 137.64 99.03
CA MET A 493 85.83 138.55 98.01
C MET A 493 85.04 139.86 97.99
N VAL A 494 83.71 139.79 98.02
CA VAL A 494 82.81 140.96 98.06
C VAL A 494 83.02 141.80 99.33
N ASP A 495 83.14 141.17 100.51
CA ASP A 495 83.38 141.85 101.79
C ASP A 495 84.71 142.62 101.84
N ARG A 496 85.70 142.24 101.02
CA ARG A 496 86.97 142.99 100.90
C ARG A 496 86.78 144.25 100.06
N VAL A 497 86.20 144.11 98.87
CA VAL A 497 85.98 145.22 97.94
C VAL A 497 85.10 146.31 98.55
N TYR A 498 84.02 145.94 99.25
CA TYR A 498 83.15 146.91 99.93
C TYR A 498 83.85 147.66 101.06
N LYS A 499 84.81 147.03 101.75
CA LYS A 499 85.49 147.64 102.90
C LYS A 499 86.58 148.60 102.48
N ASP A 500 87.28 148.29 101.40
CA ASP A 500 88.30 149.17 100.83
C ASP A 500 87.65 150.42 100.19
N SER A 501 86.56 150.24 99.42
CA SER A 501 85.82 151.36 98.81
C SER A 501 85.22 152.33 99.84
N LEU A 502 84.71 151.84 100.98
CA LEU A 502 84.16 152.71 102.03
C LEU A 502 85.24 153.56 102.73
N GLN A 503 86.48 153.10 102.80
CA GLN A 503 87.58 153.87 103.39
C GLN A 503 88.08 154.98 102.46
N GLU A 504 87.99 154.77 101.15
CA GLU A 504 88.33 155.78 100.13
C GLU A 504 87.27 156.89 100.13
N ASP A 505 85.98 156.54 100.10
CA ASP A 505 84.87 157.50 100.19
C ASP A 505 84.88 158.33 101.50
N GLU A 506 85.17 157.74 102.66
CA GLU A 506 85.27 158.48 103.93
C GLU A 506 86.46 159.47 103.95
N ALA A 507 87.54 159.18 103.21
CA ALA A 507 88.71 160.04 103.13
C ALA A 507 88.45 161.28 102.25
N GLU A 508 87.83 161.10 101.09
CA GLU A 508 87.43 162.22 100.22
C GLU A 508 86.43 163.16 100.91
N LEU A 509 85.45 162.59 101.64
CA LEU A 509 84.40 163.35 102.31
C LEU A 509 84.93 164.18 103.50
N ARG A 510 86.08 163.79 104.09
CA ARG A 510 86.81 164.65 105.05
C ARG A 510 87.54 165.80 104.39
N GLN A 511 88.25 165.56 103.28
CA GLN A 511 88.95 166.63 102.55
C GLN A 511 87.97 167.71 102.05
N LEU A 512 86.80 167.33 101.53
CA LEU A 512 85.79 168.31 101.12
C LEU A 512 85.28 169.17 102.28
N LYS A 513 85.09 168.61 103.48
CA LYS A 513 84.66 169.39 104.66
C LYS A 513 85.71 170.41 105.08
N GLU A 514 86.97 170.02 105.12
CA GLU A 514 88.09 170.89 105.54
C GLU A 514 88.32 172.05 104.54
N ILE A 515 88.05 171.85 103.25
CA ILE A 515 88.05 172.90 102.24
C ILE A 515 86.88 173.89 102.47
N VAL A 516 85.67 173.39 102.75
CA VAL A 516 84.48 174.24 102.97
C VAL A 516 84.62 175.08 104.24
N GLU A 517 85.08 174.50 105.36
CA GLU A 517 85.31 175.25 106.61
C GLU A 517 86.38 176.34 106.44
N ASN A 518 87.45 176.08 105.69
CA ASN A 518 88.46 177.10 105.37
C ASN A 518 87.93 178.23 104.46
N TYR A 519 86.96 177.97 103.59
CA TYR A 519 86.33 179.03 102.79
C TYR A 519 85.40 179.90 103.61
N VAL A 520 84.59 179.30 104.50
CA VAL A 520 83.68 180.04 105.40
C VAL A 520 84.49 180.93 106.35
N ALA A 521 85.53 180.38 107.00
CA ALA A 521 86.38 181.13 107.94
C ALA A 521 87.14 182.32 107.31
N LYS A 522 87.24 182.39 105.97
CA LYS A 522 87.97 183.43 105.24
C LYS A 522 87.08 184.54 104.66
N ALA A 523 85.77 184.29 104.59
CA ALA A 523 84.79 185.29 104.16
C ALA A 523 84.40 186.23 105.32
N ASP A 524 84.30 185.72 106.55
CA ASP A 524 83.96 186.49 107.75
C ASP A 524 85.08 187.45 108.25
N SER A 525 86.09 187.74 107.41
CA SER A 525 87.26 188.57 107.77
C SER A 525 87.52 189.78 106.86
N LEU A 526 86.55 190.17 106.01
CA LEU A 526 86.57 191.36 105.15
C LEU A 526 85.22 192.10 105.15
#